data_AF-A0A3C0NFX1-F1
#
_entry.id   AF-A0A3C0NFX1-F1
#
_cell.length_a   1.000
_cell.length_b   1.000
_cell.length_c   1.000
_cell.angle_alpha   90.00
_cell.angle_beta   90.00
_cell.angle_gamma   90.00
#
_symmetry.space_group_name_H-M   'P 1'
#
loop_
_entity.id
_entity.type
_entity.pdbx_description
1 polymer ?
#
loop_
_entity_poly.entity_id
_entity_poly.type
_entity_poly.pdbx_seq_one_letter_code
_entity_poly.pdbx_strand_id
1 'polypeptide(L)' 'MVVEQSGMGERAFDIYSRLLRERIIFLGTPVDDTVADSIVAQLLFLDAED' A
#
# COMPACT_ATOMS: atom_id res chain seq x y z
N MET A 1 1.98 -5.05 -12.71
CA MET A 1 0.54 -4.79 -12.95
C MET A 1 -0.19 -6.11 -12.70
N VAL A 2 -0.70 -6.32 -11.48
CA VAL A 2 -1.52 -7.50 -11.17
C VAL A 2 -2.95 -7.11 -11.51
N VAL A 3 -3.49 -7.73 -12.55
CA VAL A 3 -4.82 -7.45 -13.09
C VAL A 3 -5.76 -8.52 -12.57
N GLU A 4 -6.57 -8.19 -11.57
CA GLU A 4 -7.81 -8.93 -11.30
C GLU A 4 -8.96 -8.24 -12.04
N GLN A 5 -9.60 -9.01 -12.93
CA GLN A 5 -10.79 -8.57 -13.65
C GLN A 5 -11.95 -8.42 -12.66
N SER A 6 -12.36 -7.18 -12.41
CA SER A 6 -13.75 -6.88 -12.03
C SER A 6 -14.26 -5.77 -12.93
N GLY A 7 -15.44 -6.03 -13.52
CA GLY A 7 -15.97 -5.26 -14.62
C GLY A 7 -16.22 -3.79 -14.28
N MET A 8 -15.79 -2.95 -15.21
CA MET A 8 -16.40 -1.65 -15.51
C MET A 8 -16.39 -0.63 -14.35
N GLY A 9 -15.21 -0.05 -14.04
CA GLY A 9 -15.09 1.21 -13.31
C GLY A 9 -14.07 1.21 -12.15
N GLU A 10 -12.86 1.71 -12.42
CA GLU A 10 -11.94 2.38 -11.47
C GLU A 10 -11.88 1.91 -9.99
N ARG A 11 -11.51 0.66 -9.71
CA ARG A 11 -11.28 0.20 -8.31
C ARG A 11 -9.99 -0.61 -8.08
N ALA A 12 -8.99 -0.49 -8.95
CA ALA A 12 -7.75 -1.28 -8.84
C ALA A 12 -6.80 -0.87 -7.70
N PHE A 13 -7.13 0.13 -6.87
CA PHE A 13 -6.24 0.65 -5.82
C PHE A 13 -6.70 0.41 -4.38
N ASP A 14 -7.93 -0.07 -4.16
CA ASP A 14 -8.50 -0.13 -2.79
C ASP A 14 -7.94 -1.29 -1.96
N ILE A 15 -7.36 -2.31 -2.61
CA ILE A 15 -6.85 -3.49 -1.91
C ILE A 15 -5.60 -3.19 -1.07
N TYR A 16 -4.67 -2.37 -1.55
CA TYR A 16 -3.47 -1.99 -0.79
C TYR A 16 -3.84 -1.16 0.43
N SER A 17 -4.78 -0.22 0.29
CA SER A 17 -5.30 0.58 1.40
C SER A 17 -6.01 -0.29 2.44
N ARG A 18 -6.77 -1.29 2.01
CA ARG A 18 -7.40 -2.26 2.92
C ARG A 18 -6.37 -3.09 3.67
N LEU A 19 -5.34 -3.58 2.98
CA LEU A 19 -4.26 -4.36 3.60
C LEU A 19 -3.43 -3.51 4.57
N LEU A 20 -3.21 -2.23 4.27
CA LEU A 20 -2.51 -1.31 5.17
C LEU A 20 -3.27 -1.16 6.50
N ARG A 21 -4.61 -1.04 6.49
CA ARG A 21 -5.42 -1.03 7.73
C ARG A 21 -5.32 -2.33 8.53
N GLU A 22 -5.12 -3.46 7.84
CA GLU A 22 -4.82 -4.76 8.47
C GLU A 22 -3.33 -4.86 8.90
N ARG A 23 -2.60 -3.73 8.92
CA ARG A 23 -1.18 -3.60 9.26
C ARG A 23 -0.23 -4.36 8.33
N ILE A 24 -0.55 -4.43 7.04
CA ILE A 24 0.27 -5.09 6.01
C ILE A 24 0.84 -4.05 5.05
N ILE A 25 2.18 -3.96 4.99
CA ILE A 25 2.94 -3.09 4.08
C ILE A 25 3.66 -3.96 3.04
N PHE A 26 3.63 -3.55 1.77
CA PHE A 26 4.32 -4.24 0.67
C PHE A 26 5.56 -3.48 0.21
N LEU A 27 6.67 -4.21 0.04
CA LEU A 27 7.87 -3.75 -0.68
C LEU A 27 8.05 -4.62 -1.92
N GLY A 28 7.63 -4.09 -3.08
CA GLY A 28 7.64 -4.82 -4.36
C GLY A 28 8.67 -4.31 -5.37
N THR A 29 9.37 -3.24 -5.05
CA THR A 29 10.35 -2.57 -5.92
C THR A 29 11.71 -2.50 -5.23
N PRO A 30 12.80 -2.29 -5.98
CA PRO A 30 14.08 -1.96 -5.39
C PRO A 30 13.96 -0.78 -4.43
N VAL A 31 14.79 -0.78 -3.39
CA VAL A 31 14.81 0.30 -2.40
C VAL A 31 15.52 1.50 -3.01
N ASP A 32 14.78 2.59 -3.14
CA ASP A 32 15.29 3.93 -3.39
C ASP A 32 14.74 4.88 -2.31
N ASP A 33 15.16 6.14 -2.35
CA ASP A 33 14.75 7.15 -1.37
C ASP A 33 13.23 7.33 -1.32
N THR A 34 12.55 7.26 -2.48
CA THR A 34 11.09 7.46 -2.56
C THR A 34 10.33 6.30 -1.92
N VAL A 35 10.78 5.07 -2.18
CA VAL A 35 10.19 3.86 -1.57
C VAL A 35 10.46 3.84 -0.08
N ALA A 36 11.66 4.22 0.35
CA ALA A 36 12.01 4.32 1.77
C ALA A 36 11.12 5.32 2.51
N ASP A 37 10.98 6.54 1.98
CA ASP A 37 10.12 7.58 2.57
C ASP A 37 8.66 7.13 2.66
N SER A 38 8.16 6.45 1.62
CA SER A 38 6.78 5.92 1.60
C SER A 38 6.55 4.85 2.67
N ILE A 39 7.50 3.93 2.86
CA ILE A 39 7.40 2.87 3.87
C ILE A 39 7.47 3.46 5.28
N VAL A 40 8.39 4.41 5.52
CA VAL A 40 8.50 5.09 6.81
C VAL A 40 7.22 5.83 7.15
N ALA A 41 6.63 6.54 6.18
CA ALA A 41 5.35 7.23 6.38
C ALA A 41 4.22 6.24 6.74
N GLN A 42 4.14 5.09 6.05
CA GLN A 42 3.14 4.05 6.35
C GLN A 42 3.33 3.45 7.75
N LEU A 43 4.57 3.25 8.20
CA LEU A 43 4.87 2.75 9.54
C LEU A 43 4.45 3.75 10.62
N LEU A 44 4.84 5.03 10.47
CA LEU A 44 4.46 6.08 11.42
C LEU A 44 2.94 6.31 11.46
N PHE A 45 2.27 6.17 10.31
CA PHE A 45 0.81 6.25 10.23
C PHE A 45 0.15 5.15 11.07
N LEU A 46 0.59 3.90 10.93
CA LEU A 46 0.02 2.77 11.68
C LEU A 46 0.31 2.83 13.18
N ASP A 47 1.50 3.31 13.57
CA ASP A 47 1.87 3.51 14.98
C ASP A 47 1.03 4.62 15.64
N ALA A 48 0.66 5.66 14.88
CA ALA A 48 -0.17 6.75 15.38
C ALA A 48 -1.68 6.42 15.48
N GLU A 49 -2.14 5.34 14.85
CA GLU A 49 -3.53 4.85 14.97
C GLU A 49 -3.74 3.96 16.22
N ASP A 50 -2.68 3.65 16.99
CA ASP A 50 -2.73 3.02 18.32
C ASP A 50 -2.95 4.04 19.45
#